data_AF-A0A4U6DHH5-F1
#
_entry.id   AF-A0A4U6DHH5-F1
#
_cell.length_a   1.000
_cell.length_b   1.000
_cell.length_c   1.000
_cell.angle_alpha   90.00
_cell.angle_beta   90.00
_cell.angle_gamma   90.00
#
_symmetry.space_group_name_H-M   'P 1'
#
loop_
_entity.id
_entity.type
_entity.pdbx_description
1 polymer ?
#
loop_
_entity_poly.entity_id
_entity_poly.type
_entity_poly.pdbx_seq_one_letter_code
_entity_poly.pdbx_strand_id
1 'polypeptide(L)'
;MSESEIKDAAPVLLGRNIFPYSLRDVSKTLTQSDVNGRNKLCRFLRQEGIFENSGPVKLYLDLGYFKINYRYTTTGYYAGVTSVSAVGLEFITNLVTEKLGEPVTPSKKSQSRKPGQLTNINFLLR
;
A
#
# COMPACT_ATOMS: atom_id res chain seq x y z
N MET A 1 18.14 -5.30 15.98
CA MET A 1 17.84 -5.70 14.60
C MET A 1 18.92 -5.10 13.72
N SER A 2 19.72 -5.94 13.07
CA SER A 2 20.87 -5.50 12.26
C SER A 2 20.47 -5.31 10.79
N GLU A 3 21.17 -4.46 10.05
CA GLU A 3 20.99 -4.23 8.61
C GLU A 3 21.02 -5.52 7.75
N SER A 4 21.60 -6.59 8.28
CA SER A 4 21.67 -7.90 7.65
C SER A 4 20.31 -8.64 7.64
N GLU A 5 19.44 -8.42 8.63
CA GLU A 5 18.13 -9.10 8.70
C GLU A 5 17.11 -8.53 7.70
N ILE A 6 17.33 -7.30 7.22
CA ILE A 6 16.43 -6.59 6.29
C ILE A 6 16.66 -7.03 4.83
N LYS A 7 17.89 -7.50 4.50
CA LYS A 7 18.27 -7.85 3.12
C LYS A 7 17.70 -9.17 2.64
N ASP A 8 17.43 -10.11 3.55
CA ASP A 8 16.91 -11.43 3.19
C ASP A 8 15.39 -11.45 2.94
N ALA A 9 14.69 -10.34 3.21
CA ALA A 9 13.24 -10.23 3.01
C ALA A 9 12.83 -9.58 1.67
N ALA A 10 13.79 -9.19 0.81
CA ALA A 10 13.48 -8.49 -0.43
C ALA A 10 13.47 -9.45 -1.63
N PRO A 11 12.31 -9.82 -2.20
CA PRO A 11 12.29 -10.56 -3.45
C PRO A 11 12.77 -9.63 -4.57
N VAL A 12 13.86 -10.04 -5.24
CA VAL A 12 14.36 -9.45 -6.49
C VAL A 12 13.28 -9.62 -7.56
N LEU A 13 12.39 -8.63 -7.71
CA LEU A 13 11.34 -8.61 -8.73
C LEU A 13 11.66 -7.55 -9.80
N LEU A 14 12.57 -7.93 -10.70
CA LEU A 14 12.68 -7.35 -12.04
C LEU A 14 11.43 -7.76 -12.85
N GLY A 15 10.29 -7.13 -12.56
CA GLY A 15 9.03 -7.38 -13.25
C GLY A 15 7.96 -6.45 -12.75
N ARG A 16 7.65 -5.39 -13.50
CA ARG A 16 6.52 -4.45 -13.32
C ARG A 16 6.06 -4.35 -11.86
N ASN A 17 6.78 -3.61 -11.01
CA ASN A 17 6.23 -3.25 -9.70
C ASN A 17 4.91 -2.49 -9.92
N ILE A 18 3.79 -3.17 -9.70
CA ILE A 18 2.45 -2.60 -9.77
C ILE A 18 2.22 -1.91 -8.42
N PHE A 19 1.76 -0.66 -8.47
CA PHE A 19 1.42 0.12 -7.28
C PHE A 19 -0.08 0.40 -7.28
N PRO A 20 -0.92 -0.63 -7.01
CA PRO A 20 -2.36 -0.53 -7.26
C PRO A 20 -3.10 0.25 -6.18
N TYR A 21 -2.48 0.46 -5.01
CA TYR A 21 -3.13 1.08 -3.85
C TYR A 21 -2.69 2.54 -3.70
N SER A 22 -3.63 3.44 -3.42
CA SER A 22 -3.27 4.72 -2.83
C SER A 22 -3.11 4.59 -1.32
N LEU A 23 -2.37 5.50 -0.66
CA LEU A 23 -2.35 5.55 0.80
C LEU A 23 -3.75 5.66 1.44
N ARG A 24 -4.70 6.27 0.72
CA ARG A 24 -6.10 6.33 1.17
C ARG A 24 -6.71 4.92 1.19
N ASP A 25 -6.45 4.12 0.18
CA ASP A 25 -6.99 2.74 0.10
C ASP A 25 -6.35 1.87 1.17
N VAL A 26 -5.03 1.98 1.37
CA VAL A 26 -4.32 1.32 2.48
C VAL A 26 -4.93 1.72 3.82
N SER A 27 -5.20 3.01 4.05
CA SER A 27 -5.80 3.44 5.32
C SER A 27 -7.20 2.87 5.58
N LYS A 28 -7.92 2.43 4.52
CA LYS A 28 -9.23 1.77 4.65
C LYS A 28 -9.11 0.27 4.89
N THR A 29 -8.01 -0.35 4.46
CA THR A 29 -7.75 -1.76 4.76
C THR A 29 -7.31 -1.94 6.21
N LEU A 30 -6.68 -0.91 6.80
CA LEU A 30 -6.34 -0.86 8.20
C LEU A 30 -7.60 -0.57 9.03
N THR A 31 -8.05 -1.53 9.82
CA THR A 31 -9.22 -1.38 10.72
C THR A 31 -8.92 -0.57 11.98
N GLN A 32 -7.65 -0.23 12.21
CA GLN A 32 -7.16 0.44 13.41
C GLN A 32 -7.53 1.93 13.45
N SER A 33 -8.19 2.39 14.52
CA SER A 33 -8.72 3.76 14.67
C SER A 33 -7.63 4.85 14.61
N ASP A 34 -6.42 4.53 15.05
CA ASP A 34 -5.27 5.43 15.09
C ASP A 34 -4.63 5.67 13.71
N VAL A 35 -4.88 4.78 12.74
CA VAL A 35 -4.37 4.89 11.36
C VAL A 35 -5.48 4.90 10.31
N ASN A 36 -6.75 4.74 10.72
CA ASN A 36 -7.90 4.80 9.84
C ASN A 36 -8.07 6.22 9.27
N GLY A 37 -7.83 6.34 7.98
CA GLY A 37 -7.79 7.60 7.23
C GLY A 37 -6.38 8.04 6.85
N ARG A 38 -6.24 8.51 5.61
CA ARG A 38 -4.95 8.89 4.98
C ARG A 38 -4.06 9.76 5.86
N ASN A 39 -4.61 10.81 6.50
CA ASN A 39 -3.81 11.75 7.28
C ASN A 39 -3.27 11.12 8.57
N LYS A 40 -4.05 10.24 9.19
CA LYS A 40 -3.63 9.50 10.37
C LYS A 40 -2.55 8.49 10.02
N LEU A 41 -2.74 7.71 8.96
CA LEU A 41 -1.72 6.81 8.43
C LEU A 41 -0.42 7.57 8.09
N CYS A 42 -0.50 8.71 7.40
CA CYS A 42 0.68 9.52 7.11
C CYS A 42 1.39 10.02 8.37
N ARG A 43 0.65 10.36 9.44
CA ARG A 43 1.24 10.77 10.72
C ARG A 43 1.98 9.60 11.38
N PHE A 44 1.35 8.42 11.42
CA PHE A 44 1.96 7.20 11.95
C PHE A 44 3.24 6.84 11.18
N LEU A 45 3.19 6.81 9.85
CA LEU A 45 4.36 6.51 9.01
C LEU A 45 5.49 7.54 9.18
N ARG A 46 5.20 8.79 9.55
CA ARG A 46 6.23 9.79 9.92
C ARG A 46 6.84 9.51 11.29
N GLN A 47 6.02 9.11 12.27
CA GLN A 47 6.51 8.74 13.60
C GLN A 47 7.45 7.53 13.54
N GLU A 48 7.16 6.58 12.65
CA GLU A 48 8.01 5.40 12.39
C GLU A 48 9.19 5.68 11.44
N GLY A 49 9.43 6.94 11.03
CA GLY A 49 10.56 7.30 10.15
C GLY A 49 10.46 6.78 8.71
N ILE A 50 9.27 6.35 8.27
CA ILE A 50 9.02 5.86 6.91
C ILE A 50 8.74 7.01 5.95
N PHE A 51 8.16 8.10 6.48
CA PHE A 51 7.87 9.31 5.73
C PHE A 51 8.68 10.48 6.29
N GLU A 52 9.25 11.27 5.39
CA GLU A 52 9.84 12.57 5.68
C GLU A 52 9.09 13.66 4.90
N ASN A 53 8.78 14.77 5.57
CA ASN A 53 8.01 15.88 5.00
C ASN A 53 6.71 15.40 4.32
N SER A 54 6.67 15.41 2.99
CA SER A 54 5.50 15.13 2.16
C SER A 54 5.50 13.74 1.51
N GLY A 55 6.50 12.89 1.75
CA GLY A 55 6.59 11.60 1.07
C GLY A 55 7.41 10.52 1.80
N PRO A 56 7.48 9.31 1.23
CA PRO A 56 8.30 8.22 1.75
C PRO A 56 9.79 8.55 1.66
N VAL A 57 10.56 8.11 2.64
CA VAL A 57 12.03 8.17 2.60
C VAL A 57 12.56 7.31 1.45
N LYS A 58 13.67 7.74 0.83
CA LYS A 58 14.26 7.11 -0.37
C LYS A 58 14.44 5.59 -0.21
N LEU A 59 14.86 5.13 0.97
CA LEU A 59 15.01 3.70 1.28
C LEU A 59 13.75 2.89 0.93
N TYR A 60 12.56 3.35 1.33
CA TYR A 60 11.31 2.64 1.09
C TYR A 60 10.77 2.79 -0.35
N LEU A 61 11.30 3.76 -1.11
CA LEU A 61 11.09 3.84 -2.56
C LEU A 61 11.97 2.82 -3.28
N ASP A 62 13.24 2.72 -2.89
CA ASP A 62 14.22 1.78 -3.46
C ASP A 62 13.82 0.32 -3.19
N LEU A 63 13.26 0.04 -2.00
CA LEU A 63 12.68 -1.27 -1.64
C LEU A 63 11.38 -1.59 -2.40
N GLY A 64 10.82 -0.64 -3.16
CA GLY A 64 9.61 -0.85 -3.95
C GLY A 64 8.31 -0.88 -3.15
N TYR A 65 8.31 -0.40 -1.90
CA TYR A 65 7.08 -0.32 -1.10
C TYR A 65 6.17 0.81 -1.57
N PHE A 66 6.78 1.92 -1.99
CA PHE A 66 6.08 3.11 -2.41
C PHE A 66 6.53 3.60 -3.79
N LYS A 67 5.66 4.37 -4.44
CA LYS A 67 5.97 5.16 -5.63
C LYS A 67 5.30 6.52 -5.52
N ILE A 68 6.03 7.58 -5.85
CA ILE A 68 5.46 8.93 -5.95
C ILE A 68 5.07 9.17 -7.41
N ASN A 69 3.78 9.42 -7.66
CA ASN A 69 3.29 9.85 -8.96
C ASN A 69 3.01 11.35 -8.91
N TYR A 70 3.71 12.12 -9.72
CA TYR A 70 3.48 13.55 -9.83
C TYR A 70 2.34 13.81 -10.81
N ARG A 71 1.27 14.45 -10.34
CA ARG A 71 0.17 14.89 -11.20
C ARG A 71 0.25 16.39 -11.41
N TYR A 72 0.09 16.81 -12.66
CA TYR A 72 -0.09 18.22 -13.01
C TYR A 72 -1.49 18.65 -12.57
N THR A 73 -1.58 19.69 -11.76
CA THR A 73 -2.86 20.34 -11.47
C THR A 73 -3.14 21.42 -12.53
N THR A 74 -4.41 21.81 -12.66
CA THR A 74 -4.82 22.95 -13.51
C THR A 74 -4.13 24.27 -13.14
N THR A 75 -3.63 24.37 -11.91
CA THR A 75 -2.86 25.50 -11.38
C THR A 75 -1.35 25.41 -11.64
N GLY A 76 -0.88 24.37 -12.34
CA GLY A 76 0.53 24.16 -12.66
C GLY A 76 1.38 23.55 -11.54
N TYR A 77 0.77 23.16 -10.42
CA TYR A 77 1.49 22.55 -9.31
C TYR A 77 1.58 21.03 -9.48
N TYR A 78 2.72 20.47 -9.10
CA TYR A 78 2.90 19.03 -9.03
C TYR A 78 2.44 18.52 -7.66
N ALA A 79 1.27 17.87 -7.63
CA ALA A 79 0.83 17.14 -6.45
C ALA A 79 1.44 15.74 -6.47
N GLY A 80 2.37 15.46 -5.53
CA GLY A 80 2.89 14.11 -5.32
C GLY A 80 1.84 13.20 -4.71
N VAL A 81 1.41 12.19 -5.47
CA VAL A 81 0.48 11.15 -4.99
C VAL A 81 1.27 9.88 -4.74
N THR A 82 1.35 9.47 -3.48
CA THR A 82 1.99 8.21 -3.09
C THR A 82 1.06 7.03 -3.36
N SER A 83 1.55 6.12 -4.20
CA SER A 83 1.00 4.79 -4.42
C SER A 83 1.83 3.75 -3.67
N VAL A 84 1.20 2.65 -3.31
CA VAL A 84 1.76 1.57 -2.49
C VAL A 84 1.66 0.27 -3.28
N SER A 85 2.72 -0.54 -3.26
CA SER A 85 2.74 -1.87 -3.85
C SER A 85 2.04 -2.89 -2.95
N ALA A 86 1.86 -4.13 -3.41
CA ALA A 86 1.36 -5.20 -2.56
C ALA A 86 2.30 -5.48 -1.37
N VAL A 87 3.61 -5.49 -1.62
CA VAL A 87 4.65 -5.67 -0.57
C VAL A 87 4.63 -4.48 0.40
N GLY A 88 4.47 -3.25 -0.11
CA GLY A 88 4.33 -2.07 0.74
C GLY A 88 3.07 -2.10 1.62
N LEU A 89 1.96 -2.63 1.12
CA LEU A 89 0.74 -2.82 1.90
C LEU A 89 0.95 -3.84 3.03
N GLU A 90 1.58 -4.98 2.73
CA GLU A 90 1.92 -6.00 3.72
C GLU A 90 2.84 -5.42 4.80
N PHE A 91 3.91 -4.72 4.40
CA PHE A 91 4.81 -4.01 5.30
C PHE A 91 4.07 -3.06 6.25
N ILE A 92 3.21 -2.18 5.71
CA ILE A 92 2.42 -1.24 6.53
C ILE A 92 1.49 -1.99 7.49
N THR A 93 0.86 -3.06 7.01
CA THR A 93 -0.09 -3.86 7.81
C THR A 93 0.61 -4.54 8.98
N ASN A 94 1.78 -5.12 8.72
CA ASN A 94 2.61 -5.77 9.75
C ASN A 94 3.11 -4.75 10.77
N LEU A 95 3.62 -3.61 10.30
CA LEU A 95 4.08 -2.52 11.17
C LEU A 95 2.96 -2.00 12.08
N VAL A 96 1.77 -1.76 11.53
CA VAL A 96 0.61 -1.31 12.31
C VAL A 96 0.21 -2.36 13.35
N THR A 97 0.23 -3.63 12.98
CA THR A 97 -0.06 -4.75 13.89
C THR A 97 0.96 -4.82 15.03
N GLU A 98 2.24 -4.73 14.69
CA GLU A 98 3.36 -4.79 15.64
C GLU A 98 3.33 -3.63 16.64
N LYS A 99 3.05 -2.42 16.17
CA LYS A 99 3.12 -1.20 16.99
C LYS A 99 1.86 -0.93 17.80
N LEU A 100 0.68 -1.31 17.31
CA LEU A 100 -0.60 -0.97 17.92
C LEU A 100 -1.33 -2.17 18.56
N GLY A 101 -0.80 -3.39 18.40
CA GLY A 101 -1.15 -4.51 19.28
C GLY A 101 -2.43 -5.28 18.97
N GLU A 102 -2.99 -5.21 17.75
CA GLU A 102 -4.10 -6.09 17.35
C GLU A 102 -3.95 -6.59 15.90
N PRO A 103 -4.29 -7.87 15.62
CA PRO A 103 -4.17 -8.45 14.29
C PRO A 103 -5.06 -7.71 13.30
N VAL A 104 -4.53 -7.31 12.14
CA VAL A 104 -5.36 -6.87 11.01
C VAL A 104 -6.18 -8.06 10.53
N THR A 105 -7.38 -8.22 11.05
CA THR A 105 -8.36 -9.13 10.45
C THR A 105 -8.72 -8.58 9.07
N PRO A 106 -8.46 -9.32 7.98
CA PRO A 106 -8.97 -8.91 6.68
C PRO A 106 -10.48 -8.84 6.78
N SER A 107 -11.05 -7.65 6.52
CA SER A 107 -12.49 -7.44 6.48
C SER A 107 -13.14 -8.52 5.61
N LYS A 108 -14.06 -9.31 6.20
CA LYS A 108 -14.89 -10.34 5.53
C LYS A 108 -15.89 -9.74 4.52
N LYS A 109 -15.50 -8.74 3.74
CA LYS A 109 -16.27 -8.21 2.60
C LYS A 109 -15.60 -8.40 1.24
N SER A 110 -14.45 -9.08 1.19
CA SER A 110 -13.73 -9.31 -0.08
C SER A 110 -13.63 -10.79 -0.48
N GLN A 111 -14.18 -11.72 0.31
CA GLN A 111 -14.24 -13.14 -0.03
C GLN A 111 -15.59 -13.50 -0.67
N SER A 112 -15.75 -13.16 -1.96
CA SER A 112 -16.50 -13.99 -2.91
C SER A 112 -16.37 -13.44 -4.33
N ARG A 113 -15.20 -13.61 -4.92
CA ARG A 113 -15.13 -13.91 -6.35
C ARG A 113 -14.19 -15.09 -6.51
N LYS A 114 -14.77 -16.29 -6.67
CA LYS A 114 -14.04 -17.47 -7.09
C LYS A 114 -13.31 -17.13 -8.40
N PRO A 115 -12.02 -17.44 -8.55
CA PRO A 115 -11.35 -17.33 -9.83
C PRO A 115 -11.88 -18.45 -10.74
N GLY A 116 -12.43 -18.08 -11.91
CA GLY A 116 -12.77 -19.03 -12.97
C GLY A 116 -14.24 -19.45 -13.05
N GLN A 117 -15.09 -18.56 -13.57
CA GLN A 117 -16.16 -18.96 -14.50
C GLN A 117 -16.24 -17.89 -15.59
N LEU A 118 -15.57 -18.16 -16.72
CA LEU A 118 -15.87 -17.52 -17.99
C LEU A 118 -17.26 -18.01 -18.41
N THR A 119 -18.31 -17.29 -18.02
CA THR A 119 -19.62 -17.45 -18.66
C THR A 119 -19.51 -16.91 -20.08
N ASN A 120 -19.50 -17.87 -21.00
CA ASN A 120 -19.57 -17.74 -22.45
C ASN A 120 -20.46 -16.56 -22.90
N ILE A 121 -19.88 -15.58 -23.59
CA ILE A 121 -20.60 -14.40 -24.14
C ILE A 121 -21.51 -14.80 -25.32
N ASN A 122 -21.38 -16.02 -25.85
CA ASN A 122 -22.13 -16.48 -27.03
C ASN A 122 -23.57 -16.99 -26.76
N PHE A 123 -24.17 -16.74 -25.59
CA PHE A 123 -25.55 -17.16 -25.32
C PHE A 123 -26.57 -16.00 -25.24
N LEU A 124 -26.15 -14.75 -25.39
CA LEU A 124 -27.02 -13.56 -25.31
C LEU A 124 -27.29 -12.86 -26.64
N LEU A 125 -26.94 -13.49 -27.77
CA LEU A 125 -27.34 -13.06 -29.11
C LEU A 125 -28.01 -14.22 -29.84
N ARG A 126 -29.28 -14.44 -29.51
CA ARG A 126 -30.30 -15.01 -30.41
C ARG A 126 -31.48 -14.07 -30.43
#